data_AF-A0A416ZCP8-F1
#
_entry.id   AF-A0A416ZCP8-F1
#
_cell.length_a   1.000
_cell.length_b   1.000
_cell.length_c   1.000
_cell.angle_alpha   90.00
_cell.angle_beta   90.00
_cell.angle_gamma   90.00
#
_symmetry.space_group_name_H-M   'P 1'
#
loop_
_entity.id
_entity.type
_entity.pdbx_description
1 polymer ?
#
loop_
_entity_poly.entity_id
_entity_poly.type
_entity_poly.pdbx_seq_one_letter_code
_entity_poly.pdbx_strand_id
1 'polypeptide(L)'
;MELCERYLHYMSALCEGTMPAPPELALTADTTEERAAQLQSALKSMSVPDFVRLCAKSAGDELDEAIFNHFSEEDFSRALLQMLNAAAELEQPEEKPPAAESTPDPDAGKHAFEVFCDCVELDEQLVAYLIDILKCGDKAAFYKLSQVTTQLDLDPREFLYWLAHREDYGTDDERTCAAIMDACFARLYEEKQGELLGALLSGDQKTFELFRTEAPELRHLPAATYEWYSKNYLDRDYPLRFILMCNGVEFPDTPEEDK
;
A
#
# COMPACT_ATOMS: atom_id res chain seq x y z
N MET A 1 17.59 -36.98 -3.33
CA MET A 1 16.51 -36.35 -4.11
C MET A 1 15.19 -37.08 -3.91
N GLU A 2 15.13 -38.41 -4.06
CA GLU A 2 13.89 -39.21 -3.92
C GLU A 2 13.09 -38.95 -2.61
N LEU A 3 13.76 -38.71 -1.48
CA LEU A 3 13.09 -38.37 -0.21
C LEU A 3 12.38 -36.99 -0.25
N CYS A 4 12.99 -35.97 -0.86
CA CYS A 4 12.41 -34.63 -0.98
C CYS A 4 11.20 -34.61 -1.92
N GLU A 5 11.28 -35.38 -3.02
CA GLU A 5 10.17 -35.53 -3.97
C GLU A 5 8.97 -36.21 -3.32
N ARG A 6 9.18 -37.31 -2.58
CA ARG A 6 8.11 -37.98 -1.82
C ARG A 6 7.53 -37.09 -0.72
N TYR A 7 8.39 -36.34 -0.02
CA TYR A 7 7.95 -35.39 1.01
C TYR A 7 7.00 -34.33 0.43
N LEU A 8 7.37 -33.67 -0.67
CA LEU A 8 6.52 -32.66 -1.31
C LEU A 8 5.23 -33.27 -1.87
N HIS A 9 5.32 -34.45 -2.48
CA HIS A 9 4.14 -35.15 -3.00
C HIS A 9 3.11 -35.42 -1.90
N TYR A 10 3.53 -35.97 -0.76
CA TYR A 10 2.63 -36.23 0.36
C TYR A 10 2.13 -34.95 1.02
N MET A 11 2.95 -33.89 1.11
CA MET A 11 2.47 -32.58 1.59
C MET A 11 1.33 -32.03 0.72
N SER A 12 1.50 -32.03 -0.61
CA SER A 12 0.47 -31.55 -1.54
C SER A 12 -0.80 -32.39 -1.44
N ALA A 13 -0.65 -33.73 -1.48
CA ALA A 13 -1.77 -34.64 -1.46
C ALA A 13 -2.60 -34.59 -0.16
N LEU A 14 -1.95 -34.31 0.99
CA LEU A 14 -2.65 -34.09 2.26
C LEU A 14 -3.37 -32.74 2.31
N CYS A 15 -2.75 -31.67 1.82
CA CYS A 15 -3.37 -30.34 1.77
C CYS A 15 -4.59 -30.32 0.84
N GLU A 16 -4.47 -30.96 -0.33
CA GLU A 16 -5.54 -31.09 -1.32
C GLU A 16 -6.61 -32.13 -0.92
N GLY A 17 -6.32 -32.98 0.07
CA GLY A 17 -7.22 -34.05 0.52
C GLY A 17 -7.36 -35.19 -0.48
N THR A 18 -6.41 -35.35 -1.41
CA THR A 18 -6.41 -36.39 -2.44
C THR A 18 -5.87 -37.72 -1.90
N MET A 19 -5.27 -37.74 -0.72
CA MET A 19 -4.88 -38.95 0.00
C MET A 19 -5.52 -39.03 1.40
N PRO A 20 -5.74 -40.25 1.94
CA PRO A 20 -6.21 -40.41 3.31
C PRO A 20 -5.19 -39.86 4.30
N ALA A 21 -5.65 -38.95 5.17
CA ALA A 21 -4.83 -38.38 6.22
C ALA A 21 -4.43 -39.46 7.24
N PRO A 22 -3.13 -39.62 7.55
CA PRO A 22 -2.70 -40.48 8.63
C PRO A 22 -3.38 -40.09 9.96
N PRO A 23 -3.94 -41.07 10.71
CA PRO A 23 -4.62 -40.81 11.99
C PRO A 23 -3.78 -40.00 12.99
N GLU A 24 -2.46 -40.17 12.94
CA GLU A 24 -1.47 -39.53 13.80
C GLU A 24 -1.29 -38.03 13.52
N LEU A 25 -1.65 -37.55 12.33
CA LEU A 25 -1.62 -36.12 11.98
C LEU A 25 -2.90 -35.39 12.39
N ALA A 26 -3.96 -36.13 12.80
CA ALA A 26 -5.23 -35.60 13.28
C ALA A 26 -5.82 -34.46 12.40
N LEU A 27 -5.67 -34.57 11.08
CA LEU A 27 -6.19 -33.57 10.13
C LEU A 27 -7.71 -33.69 10.06
N THR A 28 -8.43 -32.73 10.65
CA THR A 28 -9.91 -32.71 10.69
C THR A 28 -10.51 -31.53 9.93
N ALA A 29 -9.68 -30.63 9.40
CA ALA A 29 -10.15 -29.49 8.63
C ALA A 29 -10.71 -29.90 7.27
N ASP A 30 -11.69 -29.15 6.76
CA ASP A 30 -12.33 -29.37 5.45
C ASP A 30 -11.74 -28.46 4.36
N THR A 31 -11.04 -27.38 4.73
CA THR A 31 -10.43 -26.43 3.80
C THR A 31 -8.93 -26.68 3.63
N THR A 32 -8.41 -26.41 2.43
CA THR A 32 -6.98 -26.60 2.09
C THR A 32 -6.05 -25.74 2.97
N GLU A 33 -6.44 -24.50 3.27
CA GLU A 33 -5.64 -23.57 4.09
C GLU A 33 -5.55 -24.02 5.55
N GLU A 34 -6.68 -24.44 6.15
CA GLU A 34 -6.69 -24.94 7.52
C GLU A 34 -5.96 -26.29 7.63
N ARG A 35 -6.05 -27.15 6.61
CA ARG A 35 -5.25 -28.39 6.52
C ARG A 35 -3.76 -28.10 6.47
N ALA A 36 -3.34 -27.13 5.68
CA ALA A 36 -1.94 -26.72 5.61
C ALA A 36 -1.43 -26.20 6.97
N ALA A 37 -2.24 -25.41 7.68
CA ALA A 37 -1.90 -24.92 9.02
C ALA A 37 -1.79 -26.05 10.06
N GLN A 38 -2.73 -27.00 10.05
CA GLN A 38 -2.69 -28.19 10.93
C GLN A 38 -1.48 -29.07 10.62
N LEU A 39 -1.17 -29.27 9.34
CA LEU A 39 -0.02 -30.04 8.88
C LEU A 39 1.29 -29.39 9.33
N GLN A 40 1.45 -28.07 9.16
CA GLN A 40 2.62 -27.34 9.65
C GLN A 40 2.78 -27.46 11.17
N SER A 41 1.68 -27.45 11.93
CA SER A 41 1.73 -27.63 13.38
C SER A 41 2.17 -29.04 13.78
N ALA A 42 1.67 -30.07 13.10
CA ALA A 42 2.03 -31.47 13.35
C ALA A 42 3.51 -31.76 13.01
N LEU A 43 4.04 -31.12 11.97
CA LEU A 43 5.42 -31.27 11.54
C LEU A 43 6.44 -30.63 12.50
N LYS A 44 6.05 -29.72 13.39
CA LYS A 44 6.96 -29.11 14.39
C LYS A 44 7.58 -30.11 15.36
N SER A 45 6.90 -31.24 15.61
CA SER A 45 7.34 -32.28 16.54
C SER A 45 7.73 -33.59 15.84
N MET A 46 7.81 -33.60 14.51
CA MET A 46 8.00 -34.81 13.71
C MET A 46 9.16 -34.64 12.74
N SER A 47 10.01 -35.66 12.60
CA SER A 47 11.08 -35.64 11.63
C SER A 47 10.54 -35.88 10.21
N VAL A 48 11.24 -35.35 9.20
CA VAL A 48 10.90 -35.56 7.79
C VAL A 48 10.83 -37.07 7.42
N PRO A 49 11.78 -37.93 7.84
CA PRO A 49 11.67 -39.37 7.62
C PRO A 49 10.42 -40.00 8.22
N ASP A 50 10.06 -39.61 9.45
CA ASP A 50 8.90 -40.19 10.14
C ASP A 50 7.59 -39.77 9.46
N PHE A 51 7.50 -38.51 9.02
CA PHE A 51 6.37 -38.03 8.24
C PHE A 51 6.19 -38.82 6.93
N VAL A 52 7.26 -39.00 6.15
CA VAL A 52 7.18 -39.72 4.87
C VAL A 52 6.77 -41.18 5.07
N ARG A 53 7.26 -41.86 6.12
CA ARG A 53 6.84 -43.22 6.47
C ARG A 53 5.36 -43.30 6.84
N LEU A 54 4.88 -42.31 7.60
CA LEU A 54 3.49 -42.19 8.01
C LEU A 54 2.56 -42.02 6.81
N CYS A 55 2.91 -41.10 5.91
CA CYS A 55 2.16 -40.82 4.70
C CYS A 55 2.14 -42.02 3.74
N ALA A 56 3.28 -42.68 3.52
CA ALA A 56 3.35 -43.87 2.69
C ALA A 56 2.52 -45.03 3.24
N LYS A 57 2.56 -45.27 4.55
CA LYS A 57 1.72 -46.30 5.19
C LYS A 57 0.23 -46.01 5.03
N SER A 58 -0.17 -44.74 5.08
CA SER A 58 -1.56 -44.30 4.85
C SER A 58 -1.96 -44.43 3.38
N ALA A 59 -1.05 -44.11 2.45
CA ALA A 59 -1.25 -44.27 1.01
C ALA A 59 -1.26 -45.73 0.54
N GLY A 60 -0.65 -46.64 1.31
CA GLY A 60 -0.41 -48.03 0.90
C GLY A 60 0.84 -48.21 0.03
N ASP A 61 1.77 -47.25 0.07
CA ASP A 61 2.99 -47.26 -0.73
C ASP A 61 4.10 -48.11 -0.07
N GLU A 62 4.80 -48.92 -0.86
CA GLU A 62 6.01 -49.61 -0.41
C GLU A 62 7.23 -48.69 -0.59
N LEU A 63 7.83 -48.27 0.53
CA LEU A 63 9.05 -47.47 0.53
C LEU A 63 10.28 -48.37 0.72
N ASP A 64 11.32 -48.15 -0.09
CA ASP A 64 12.65 -48.71 0.18
C ASP A 64 13.27 -47.99 1.38
N GLU A 65 13.63 -48.74 2.42
CA GLU A 65 14.27 -48.19 3.63
C GLU A 65 15.63 -47.55 3.32
N ALA A 66 16.26 -47.91 2.20
CA ALA A 66 17.51 -47.31 1.74
C ALA A 66 17.41 -45.79 1.51
N ILE A 67 16.21 -45.27 1.25
CA ILE A 67 15.95 -43.85 0.96
C ILE A 67 16.15 -42.97 2.22
N PHE A 68 16.05 -43.57 3.41
CA PHE A 68 16.27 -42.88 4.67
C PHE A 68 17.72 -42.99 5.18
N ASN A 69 18.52 -43.88 4.58
CA ASN A 69 19.91 -44.05 4.97
C ASN A 69 20.72 -42.81 4.55
N HIS A 70 21.48 -42.24 5.49
CA HIS A 70 22.23 -40.98 5.33
C HIS A 70 21.35 -39.71 5.28
N PHE A 71 20.15 -39.74 5.88
CA PHE A 71 19.37 -38.51 6.06
C PHE A 71 20.15 -37.46 6.86
N SER A 72 20.24 -36.26 6.30
CA SER A 72 20.82 -35.06 6.91
C SER A 72 19.84 -33.90 6.71
N GLU A 73 19.50 -33.20 7.78
CA GLU A 73 18.55 -32.07 7.74
C GLU A 73 19.07 -30.92 6.85
N GLU A 74 20.38 -30.66 6.89
CA GLU A 74 21.01 -29.62 6.06
C GLU A 74 20.94 -29.96 4.57
N ASP A 75 21.23 -31.21 4.20
CA ASP A 75 21.16 -31.63 2.79
C ASP A 75 19.70 -31.70 2.30
N PHE A 76 18.76 -32.08 3.17
CA PHE A 76 17.34 -32.05 2.88
C PHE A 76 16.84 -30.62 2.65
N SER A 77 17.19 -29.67 3.52
CA SER A 77 16.82 -28.26 3.35
C SER A 77 17.37 -27.66 2.04
N ARG A 78 18.61 -28.00 1.70
CA ARG A 78 19.25 -27.56 0.44
C ARG A 78 18.55 -28.14 -0.78
N ALA A 79 18.24 -29.44 -0.75
CA ALA A 79 17.52 -30.11 -1.83
C ALA A 79 16.08 -29.59 -1.98
N LEU A 80 15.39 -29.32 -0.87
CA LEU A 80 14.05 -28.74 -0.86
C LEU A 80 14.06 -27.33 -1.48
N LEU A 81 15.00 -26.47 -1.08
CA LEU A 81 15.17 -25.14 -1.67
C LEU A 81 15.52 -25.20 -3.16
N GLN A 82 16.39 -26.13 -3.58
CA GLN A 82 16.71 -26.33 -4.99
C GLN A 82 15.50 -26.78 -5.80
N MET A 83 14.67 -27.67 -5.26
CA MET A 83 13.46 -28.12 -5.94
C MET A 83 12.37 -27.05 -5.99
N LEU A 84 12.20 -26.25 -4.93
CA LEU A 84 11.28 -25.11 -4.94
C LEU A 84 11.74 -24.06 -5.97
N ASN A 85 13.04 -23.78 -6.04
CA ASN A 85 13.61 -22.90 -7.06
C ASN A 85 13.48 -23.48 -8.47
N ALA A 86 13.69 -24.79 -8.65
CA ALA A 86 13.55 -25.45 -9.95
C ALA A 86 12.08 -25.53 -10.41
N ALA A 87 11.13 -25.68 -9.48
CA ALA A 87 9.70 -25.56 -9.77
C ALA A 87 9.34 -24.12 -10.18
N ALA A 88 9.91 -23.11 -9.52
CA ALA A 88 9.79 -21.71 -9.93
C ALA A 88 10.48 -21.39 -11.27
N GLU A 89 11.50 -22.15 -11.68
CA GLU A 89 12.18 -22.03 -12.99
C GLU A 89 11.47 -22.82 -14.12
N LEU A 90 10.68 -23.86 -13.78
CA LEU A 90 9.86 -24.62 -14.75
C LEU A 90 8.51 -23.93 -15.06
N GLU A 91 8.09 -22.98 -14.23
CA GLU A 91 7.05 -22.00 -14.56
C GLU A 91 7.63 -20.94 -15.52
N GLN A 92 7.84 -21.32 -16.79
CA GLN A 92 7.76 -20.31 -17.85
C GLN A 92 6.35 -19.74 -17.89
N PRO A 93 6.21 -18.43 -18.12
CA PRO A 93 5.09 -17.63 -17.65
C PRO A 93 3.77 -18.13 -18.23
N GLU A 94 2.83 -18.53 -17.37
CA GLU A 94 1.44 -18.24 -17.69
C GLU A 94 1.36 -16.77 -18.05
N GLU A 95 0.61 -16.47 -19.11
CA GLU A 95 0.41 -15.17 -19.74
C GLU A 95 -0.24 -14.19 -18.75
N LYS A 96 0.49 -13.79 -17.71
CA LYS A 96 0.32 -12.51 -17.04
C LYS A 96 0.59 -11.46 -18.10
N PRO A 97 -0.23 -10.40 -18.19
CA PRO A 97 0.10 -9.26 -19.05
C PRO A 97 1.55 -8.88 -18.76
N PRO A 98 2.33 -8.55 -19.81
CA PRO A 98 3.79 -8.51 -19.74
C PRO A 98 4.19 -7.76 -18.47
N ALA A 99 5.07 -8.38 -17.67
CA ALA A 99 5.78 -7.67 -16.62
C ALA A 99 6.35 -6.44 -17.31
N ALA A 100 5.72 -5.29 -17.05
CA ALA A 100 6.30 -4.02 -17.38
C ALA A 100 7.71 -4.09 -16.83
N GLU A 101 8.70 -3.69 -17.64
CA GLU A 101 9.95 -3.17 -17.10
C GLU A 101 9.56 -2.45 -15.82
N SER A 102 10.06 -2.88 -14.65
CA SER A 102 9.70 -2.26 -13.39
C SER A 102 10.06 -0.80 -13.55
N THR A 103 9.07 0.00 -13.95
CA THR A 103 9.14 1.44 -13.93
C THR A 103 9.60 1.71 -12.51
N PRO A 104 10.69 2.47 -12.32
CA PRO A 104 11.09 2.89 -10.99
C PRO A 104 9.82 3.27 -10.26
N ASP A 105 9.57 2.66 -9.10
CA ASP A 105 8.36 2.91 -8.33
C ASP A 105 8.14 4.43 -8.34
N PRO A 106 7.05 4.93 -8.96
CA PRO A 106 6.86 6.36 -9.15
C PRO A 106 6.82 7.10 -7.80
N ASP A 107 6.61 6.36 -6.72
CA ASP A 107 6.55 6.83 -5.35
C ASP A 107 7.86 6.60 -4.58
N ALA A 108 8.90 6.03 -5.22
CA ALA A 108 10.21 5.85 -4.62
C ALA A 108 10.82 7.19 -4.18
N GLY A 109 10.90 7.40 -2.87
CA GLY A 109 11.46 8.60 -2.25
C GLY A 109 10.44 9.68 -1.92
N LYS A 110 9.14 9.47 -2.21
CA LYS A 110 8.07 10.33 -1.72
C LYS A 110 7.75 10.05 -0.25
N HIS A 111 7.22 11.05 0.43
CA HIS A 111 6.70 10.90 1.78
C HIS A 111 5.39 10.08 1.74
N ALA A 112 5.14 9.23 2.74
CA ALA A 112 3.94 8.39 2.75
C ALA A 112 2.62 9.21 2.70
N PHE A 113 2.61 10.40 3.29
CA PHE A 113 1.48 11.33 3.19
C PHE A 113 1.28 11.90 1.78
N GLU A 114 2.35 12.14 1.00
CA GLU A 114 2.22 12.58 -0.40
C GLU A 114 1.59 11.46 -1.24
N VAL A 115 2.05 10.22 -1.06
CA VAL A 115 1.47 9.04 -1.73
C VAL A 115 -0.01 8.87 -1.37
N PHE A 116 -0.37 9.12 -0.10
CA PHE A 116 -1.75 9.10 0.35
C PHE A 116 -2.60 10.18 -0.36
N CYS A 117 -2.13 11.43 -0.41
CA CYS A 117 -2.80 12.52 -1.13
C CYS A 117 -2.98 12.17 -2.60
N ASP A 118 -1.89 11.80 -3.29
CA ASP A 118 -1.88 11.43 -4.70
C ASP A 118 -2.95 10.37 -4.99
N CYS A 119 -3.07 9.34 -4.14
CA CYS A 119 -4.07 8.29 -4.28
C CYS A 119 -5.51 8.78 -4.07
N VAL A 120 -5.75 9.61 -3.06
CA VAL A 120 -7.09 10.12 -2.75
C VAL A 120 -7.57 11.09 -3.83
N GLU A 121 -6.68 11.90 -4.40
CA GLU A 121 -6.99 12.85 -5.46
C GLU A 121 -7.34 12.20 -6.81
N LEU A 122 -7.08 10.90 -6.98
CA LEU A 122 -7.47 10.17 -8.20
C LEU A 122 -8.99 10.09 -8.41
N ASP A 123 -9.78 10.19 -7.34
CA ASP A 123 -11.24 10.05 -7.41
C ASP A 123 -11.93 11.06 -6.47
N GLU A 124 -12.86 11.85 -7.02
CA GLU A 124 -13.67 12.80 -6.26
C GLU A 124 -14.46 12.15 -5.11
N GLN A 125 -14.85 10.88 -5.26
CA GLN A 125 -15.53 10.12 -4.20
C GLN A 125 -14.59 9.76 -3.05
N LEU A 126 -13.31 9.53 -3.33
CA LEU A 126 -12.30 9.30 -2.29
C LEU A 126 -12.02 10.60 -1.52
N VAL A 127 -11.94 11.74 -2.21
CA VAL A 127 -11.82 13.05 -1.55
C VAL A 127 -13.04 13.32 -0.66
N ALA A 128 -14.26 13.06 -1.16
CA ALA A 128 -15.48 13.21 -0.37
C ALA A 128 -15.50 12.28 0.84
N TYR A 129 -15.08 11.03 0.67
CA TYR A 129 -14.97 10.06 1.76
C TYR A 129 -13.92 10.49 2.80
N LEU A 130 -12.76 10.98 2.36
CA LEU A 130 -11.71 11.52 3.22
C LEU A 130 -12.24 12.69 4.06
N ILE A 131 -12.97 13.62 3.45
CA ILE A 131 -13.61 14.75 4.15
C ILE A 131 -14.52 14.22 5.26
N ASP A 132 -15.39 13.26 4.95
CA ASP A 132 -16.38 12.74 5.90
C ASP A 132 -15.70 12.06 7.10
N ILE A 133 -14.71 11.20 6.86
CA ILE A 133 -14.02 10.46 7.94
C ILE A 133 -13.19 11.39 8.83
N LEU A 134 -12.56 12.42 8.25
CA LEU A 134 -11.79 13.41 9.02
C LEU A 134 -12.71 14.27 9.87
N LYS A 135 -13.86 14.71 9.35
CA LYS A 135 -14.85 15.51 10.10
C LYS A 135 -15.49 14.76 11.25
N CYS A 136 -15.79 13.48 11.06
CA CYS A 136 -16.38 12.66 12.13
C CYS A 136 -15.34 12.10 13.11
N GLY A 137 -14.04 12.25 12.80
CA GLY A 137 -12.95 11.72 13.60
C GLY A 137 -12.86 10.20 13.58
N ASP A 138 -13.32 9.55 12.52
CA ASP A 138 -13.29 8.08 12.39
C ASP A 138 -11.88 7.59 12.04
N LYS A 139 -11.06 7.43 13.08
CA LYS A 139 -9.70 6.91 12.96
C LYS A 139 -9.64 5.53 12.30
N ALA A 140 -10.63 4.67 12.56
CA ALA A 140 -10.62 3.30 12.02
C ALA A 140 -10.88 3.30 10.50
N ALA A 141 -11.76 4.17 10.02
CA ALA A 141 -11.97 4.37 8.59
C ALA A 141 -10.74 4.99 7.92
N PHE A 142 -10.08 5.94 8.58
CA PHE A 142 -8.84 6.55 8.09
C PHE A 142 -7.70 5.52 7.97
N TYR A 143 -7.45 4.70 8.99
CA TYR A 143 -6.42 3.65 8.95
C TYR A 143 -6.67 2.64 7.82
N LYS A 144 -7.93 2.27 7.59
CA LYS A 144 -8.28 1.39 6.45
C LYS A 144 -7.97 2.06 5.11
N LEU A 145 -8.34 3.33 4.97
CA LEU A 145 -8.04 4.08 3.75
C LEU A 145 -6.52 4.18 3.54
N SER A 146 -5.76 4.54 4.57
CA SER A 146 -4.29 4.65 4.49
C SER A 146 -3.63 3.31 4.20
N GLN A 147 -4.07 2.22 4.83
CA GLN A 147 -3.51 0.90 4.60
C GLN A 147 -3.73 0.42 3.16
N VAL A 148 -4.90 0.70 2.57
CA VAL A 148 -5.20 0.32 1.19
C VAL A 148 -4.37 1.13 0.19
N THR A 149 -4.07 2.40 0.48
CA THR A 149 -3.33 3.28 -0.44
C THR A 149 -1.81 3.21 -0.27
N THR A 150 -1.31 3.13 0.97
CA THR A 150 0.13 3.25 1.28
C THR A 150 0.71 2.03 1.98
N GLN A 151 -0.10 1.04 2.36
CA GLN A 151 0.29 -0.11 3.19
C GLN A 151 0.79 0.27 4.59
N LEU A 152 0.51 1.49 5.04
CA LEU A 152 0.88 2.02 6.35
C LEU A 152 -0.35 2.47 7.14
N ASP A 153 -0.28 2.33 8.46
CA ASP A 153 -1.25 2.88 9.40
C ASP A 153 -0.88 4.33 9.70
N LEU A 154 -1.37 5.25 8.88
CA LEU A 154 -1.09 6.68 8.99
C LEU A 154 -1.99 7.29 10.08
N ASP A 155 -1.44 8.09 10.99
CA ASP A 155 -2.27 8.80 11.97
C ASP A 155 -2.96 10.03 11.32
N PRO A 156 -4.28 10.18 11.46
CA PRO A 156 -5.01 11.29 10.85
C PRO A 156 -4.62 12.67 11.40
N ARG A 157 -4.23 12.77 12.67
CA ARG A 157 -3.79 14.04 13.26
C ARG A 157 -2.40 14.41 12.76
N GLU A 158 -1.48 13.46 12.69
CA GLU A 158 -0.16 13.68 12.10
C GLU A 158 -0.27 14.07 10.62
N PHE A 159 -1.13 13.39 9.86
CA PHE A 159 -1.42 13.73 8.47
C PHE A 159 -1.91 15.17 8.33
N LEU A 160 -2.92 15.57 9.11
CA LEU A 160 -3.44 16.93 9.08
C LEU A 160 -2.39 17.96 9.52
N TYR A 161 -1.60 17.66 10.54
CA TYR A 161 -0.51 18.54 10.98
C TYR A 161 0.53 18.73 9.87
N TRP A 162 0.97 17.64 9.25
CA TRP A 162 1.91 17.67 8.13
C TRP A 162 1.37 18.49 6.96
N LEU A 163 0.10 18.27 6.60
CA LEU A 163 -0.54 18.97 5.48
C LEU A 163 -0.70 20.48 5.78
N ALA A 164 -1.03 20.85 7.02
CA ALA A 164 -1.07 22.26 7.45
C ALA A 164 0.29 22.97 7.33
N HIS A 165 1.40 22.23 7.47
CA HIS A 165 2.76 22.77 7.45
C HIS A 165 3.54 22.33 6.21
N ARG A 166 2.84 21.93 5.15
CA ARG A 166 3.44 21.32 3.96
C ARG A 166 4.52 22.21 3.32
N GLU A 167 4.31 23.52 3.37
CA GLU A 167 5.21 24.57 2.89
C GLU A 167 6.50 24.71 3.69
N ASP A 168 6.52 24.22 4.94
CA ASP A 168 7.72 24.30 5.77
C ASP A 168 8.85 23.41 5.26
N TYR A 169 8.47 22.35 4.53
CA TYR A 169 9.38 21.39 3.90
C TYR A 169 9.72 21.76 2.45
N GLY A 170 9.07 22.81 1.91
CA GLY A 170 9.23 23.28 0.54
C GLY A 170 10.40 24.27 0.38
N THR A 171 10.60 24.70 -0.87
CA THR A 171 11.53 25.81 -1.18
C THR A 171 10.92 27.16 -0.77
N ASP A 172 11.74 28.22 -0.72
CA ASP A 172 11.24 29.58 -0.46
C ASP A 172 10.18 30.03 -1.49
N ASP A 173 10.35 29.62 -2.76
CA ASP A 173 9.38 29.88 -3.82
C ASP A 173 8.06 29.14 -3.57
N GLU A 174 8.14 27.89 -3.13
CA GLU A 174 6.97 27.08 -2.80
C GLU A 174 6.20 27.67 -1.61
N ARG A 175 6.93 28.00 -0.54
CA ARG A 175 6.36 28.63 0.65
C ARG A 175 5.69 29.97 0.34
N THR A 176 6.34 30.78 -0.49
CA THR A 176 5.78 32.06 -0.93
C THR A 176 4.52 31.83 -1.78
N CYS A 177 4.54 30.84 -2.66
CA CYS A 177 3.39 30.47 -3.49
C CYS A 177 2.19 30.04 -2.66
N ALA A 178 2.39 29.07 -1.76
CA ALA A 178 1.37 28.56 -0.85
C ALA A 178 0.71 29.70 -0.07
N ALA A 179 1.50 30.54 0.60
CA ALA A 179 0.97 31.63 1.41
C ALA A 179 0.14 32.65 0.60
N ILE A 180 0.57 33.01 -0.61
CA ILE A 180 -0.15 33.97 -1.45
C ILE A 180 -1.43 33.36 -2.01
N MET A 181 -1.35 32.13 -2.49
CA MET A 181 -2.49 31.46 -3.12
C MET A 181 -3.54 31.07 -2.08
N ASP A 182 -3.15 30.65 -0.88
CA ASP A 182 -4.08 30.43 0.24
C ASP A 182 -4.81 31.73 0.60
N ALA A 183 -4.11 32.86 0.68
CA ALA A 183 -4.75 34.15 0.94
C ALA A 183 -5.74 34.55 -0.17
N CYS A 184 -5.36 34.32 -1.44
CA CYS A 184 -6.24 34.53 -2.58
C CYS A 184 -7.49 33.64 -2.46
N PHE A 185 -7.32 32.35 -2.19
CA PHE A 185 -8.40 31.37 -2.17
C PHE A 185 -9.32 31.56 -0.98
N ALA A 186 -8.79 31.90 0.20
CA ALA A 186 -9.56 32.29 1.36
C ALA A 186 -10.46 33.49 1.04
N ARG A 187 -9.91 34.55 0.41
CA ARG A 187 -10.70 35.71 -0.03
C ARG A 187 -11.78 35.31 -1.04
N LEU A 188 -11.44 34.53 -2.06
CA LEU A 188 -12.41 34.07 -3.06
C LEU A 188 -13.54 33.24 -2.44
N TYR A 189 -13.22 32.40 -1.45
CA TYR A 189 -14.19 31.62 -0.71
C TYR A 189 -15.14 32.51 0.12
N GLU A 190 -14.60 33.50 0.83
CA GLU A 190 -15.38 34.50 1.58
C GLU A 190 -16.28 35.34 0.65
N GLU A 191 -15.77 35.72 -0.52
CA GLU A 191 -16.50 36.43 -1.56
C GLU A 191 -17.50 35.54 -2.33
N LYS A 192 -17.57 34.23 -2.01
CA LYS A 192 -18.42 33.22 -2.65
C LYS A 192 -18.19 33.07 -4.16
N GLN A 193 -16.96 33.30 -4.60
CA GLN A 193 -16.55 33.14 -6.00
C GLN A 193 -16.19 31.68 -6.32
N GLY A 194 -17.12 30.76 -6.05
CA GLY A 194 -16.89 29.31 -6.17
C GLY A 194 -16.53 28.83 -7.58
N GLU A 195 -17.12 29.44 -8.62
CA GLU A 195 -16.79 29.09 -10.02
C GLU A 195 -15.35 29.46 -10.37
N LEU A 196 -14.89 30.65 -9.97
CA LEU A 196 -13.52 31.10 -10.17
C LEU A 196 -12.54 30.23 -9.38
N LEU A 197 -12.87 29.94 -8.12
CA LEU A 197 -12.06 29.09 -7.25
C LEU A 197 -11.90 27.68 -7.81
N GLY A 198 -12.99 27.07 -8.29
CA GLY A 198 -12.96 25.76 -8.95
C GLY A 198 -12.11 25.76 -10.21
N ALA A 199 -12.21 26.79 -11.05
CA ALA A 199 -11.40 26.92 -12.25
C ALA A 199 -9.90 27.11 -11.95
N LEU A 200 -9.56 27.80 -10.86
CA LEU A 200 -8.18 27.95 -10.41
C LEU A 200 -7.64 26.62 -9.87
N LEU A 201 -8.40 25.91 -9.03
CA LEU A 201 -8.04 24.59 -8.49
C LEU A 201 -7.90 23.53 -9.59
N SER A 202 -8.67 23.63 -10.68
CA SER A 202 -8.52 22.73 -11.83
C SER A 202 -7.33 23.07 -12.74
N GLY A 203 -6.59 24.15 -12.44
CA GLY A 203 -5.45 24.58 -13.25
C GLY A 203 -5.83 25.21 -14.60
N ASP A 204 -6.96 25.92 -14.70
CA ASP A 204 -7.25 26.65 -15.94
C ASP A 204 -6.30 27.86 -16.09
N GLN A 205 -5.33 27.72 -17.01
CA GLN A 205 -4.30 28.72 -17.24
C GLN A 205 -4.87 30.10 -17.58
N LYS A 206 -5.90 30.18 -18.43
CA LYS A 206 -6.48 31.46 -18.85
C LYS A 206 -7.13 32.18 -17.68
N THR A 207 -7.83 31.44 -16.84
CA THR A 207 -8.46 31.94 -15.63
C THR A 207 -7.40 32.47 -14.67
N PHE A 208 -6.31 31.72 -14.45
CA PHE A 208 -5.20 32.20 -13.62
C PHE A 208 -4.55 33.47 -14.18
N GLU A 209 -4.26 33.52 -15.48
CA GLU A 209 -3.64 34.68 -16.11
C GLU A 209 -4.49 35.94 -15.97
N LEU A 210 -5.81 35.83 -16.15
CA LEU A 210 -6.75 36.92 -15.90
C LEU A 210 -6.77 37.30 -14.42
N PHE A 211 -6.95 36.32 -13.54
CA PHE A 211 -6.99 36.51 -12.09
C PHE A 211 -5.76 37.24 -11.57
N ARG A 212 -4.56 36.86 -12.04
CA ARG A 212 -3.29 37.49 -11.67
C ARG A 212 -3.25 39.00 -11.95
N THR A 213 -3.96 39.46 -12.98
CA THR A 213 -4.06 40.90 -13.30
C THR A 213 -5.06 41.65 -12.44
N GLU A 214 -5.95 40.95 -11.76
CA GLU A 214 -7.04 41.52 -10.97
C GLU A 214 -6.78 41.43 -9.46
N ALA A 215 -6.16 40.33 -9.02
CA ALA A 215 -5.86 40.02 -7.63
C ALA A 215 -4.79 40.97 -7.06
N PRO A 216 -5.11 41.77 -6.01
CA PRO A 216 -4.15 42.67 -5.39
C PRO A 216 -2.90 41.96 -4.85
N GLU A 217 -3.04 40.70 -4.42
CA GLU A 217 -1.98 39.86 -3.89
C GLU A 217 -0.94 39.49 -4.95
N LEU A 218 -1.37 39.34 -6.21
CA LEU A 218 -0.53 38.86 -7.32
C LEU A 218 -0.04 39.97 -8.25
N ARG A 219 -0.75 41.11 -8.30
CA ARG A 219 -0.44 42.23 -9.20
C ARG A 219 1.00 42.74 -9.12
N HIS A 220 1.62 42.65 -7.94
CA HIS A 220 2.96 43.15 -7.69
C HIS A 220 4.06 42.10 -7.85
N LEU A 221 3.70 40.87 -8.22
CA LEU A 221 4.60 39.72 -8.29
C LEU A 221 4.77 39.26 -9.75
N PRO A 222 5.74 39.83 -10.50
CA PRO A 222 5.98 39.43 -11.89
C PRO A 222 6.46 37.98 -12.02
N ALA A 223 7.00 37.39 -10.94
CA ALA A 223 7.42 35.99 -10.89
C ALA A 223 6.24 35.00 -10.75
N ALA A 224 5.03 35.47 -10.40
CA ALA A 224 3.86 34.61 -10.20
C ALA A 224 3.21 34.18 -11.53
N THR A 225 3.98 33.57 -12.43
CA THR A 225 3.46 33.04 -13.70
C THR A 225 2.59 31.80 -13.46
N TYR A 226 1.88 31.36 -14.50
CA TYR A 226 1.10 30.13 -14.40
C TYR A 226 1.99 28.92 -14.11
N GLU A 227 3.17 28.82 -14.72
CA GLU A 227 4.12 27.73 -14.45
C GLU A 227 4.61 27.73 -13.01
N TRP A 228 4.81 28.92 -12.43
CA TRP A 228 5.16 29.04 -11.02
C TRP A 228 4.02 28.56 -10.12
N TYR A 229 2.79 28.97 -10.42
CA TYR A 229 1.60 28.53 -9.69
C TYR A 229 1.36 27.02 -9.82
N SER A 230 1.42 26.48 -11.04
CA SER A 230 1.23 25.05 -11.30
C SER A 230 2.24 24.22 -10.50
N LYS A 231 3.53 24.52 -10.64
CA LYS A 231 4.59 23.74 -10.03
C LYS A 231 4.61 23.82 -8.50
N ASN A 232 4.34 25.00 -7.95
CA ASN A 232 4.54 25.25 -6.52
C ASN A 232 3.24 25.18 -5.70
N TYR A 233 2.07 25.16 -6.35
CA TYR A 233 0.79 25.06 -5.68
C TYR A 233 -0.04 23.87 -6.15
N LEU A 234 -0.31 23.76 -7.46
CA LEU A 234 -1.21 22.73 -7.98
C LEU A 234 -0.62 21.32 -7.98
N ASP A 235 0.66 21.18 -8.35
CA ASP A 235 1.37 19.89 -8.39
C ASP A 235 1.79 19.42 -6.97
N ARG A 236 1.19 20.00 -5.94
CA ARG A 236 1.47 19.80 -4.51
C ARG A 236 0.15 19.54 -3.80
N ASP A 237 0.22 19.20 -2.51
CA ASP A 237 -0.94 18.83 -1.70
C ASP A 237 -1.82 20.02 -1.25
N TYR A 238 -1.48 21.25 -1.64
CA TYR A 238 -2.19 22.48 -1.21
C TYR A 238 -3.65 22.58 -1.71
N PRO A 239 -4.02 22.15 -2.92
CA PRO A 239 -5.41 22.10 -3.36
C PRO A 239 -6.27 21.23 -2.45
N LEU A 240 -5.81 20.01 -2.12
CA LEU A 240 -6.49 19.13 -1.18
C LEU A 240 -6.61 19.79 0.20
N ARG A 241 -5.53 20.35 0.73
CA ARG A 241 -5.57 21.11 2.00
C ARG A 241 -6.69 22.13 2.02
N PHE A 242 -6.75 22.96 0.99
CA PHE A 242 -7.75 24.00 0.87
C PHE A 242 -9.17 23.43 0.78
N ILE A 243 -9.38 22.38 -0.02
CA ILE A 243 -10.66 21.67 -0.12
C ILE A 243 -11.12 21.12 1.24
N LEU A 244 -10.21 20.50 2.01
CA LEU A 244 -10.51 19.98 3.34
C LEU A 244 -10.96 21.11 4.29
N MET A 245 -10.23 22.23 4.31
CA MET A 245 -10.57 23.41 5.13
C MET A 245 -11.95 23.97 4.77
N CYS A 246 -12.23 24.15 3.48
CA CYS A 246 -13.53 24.66 2.99
C CYS A 246 -14.70 23.75 3.33
N ASN A 247 -14.46 22.46 3.59
CA ASN A 247 -15.47 21.49 3.99
C ASN A 247 -15.59 21.32 5.51
N GLY A 248 -14.84 22.09 6.30
CA GLY A 248 -14.93 22.13 7.76
C GLY A 248 -14.07 21.09 8.47
N VAL A 249 -13.01 20.59 7.83
CA VAL A 249 -11.97 19.81 8.52
C VAL A 249 -11.09 20.76 9.32
N GLU A 250 -10.91 20.47 10.61
CA GLU A 250 -10.05 21.26 11.50
C GLU A 250 -8.59 20.77 11.42
N PHE A 251 -7.66 21.70 11.24
CA PHE A 251 -6.23 21.42 11.18
C PHE A 251 -5.56 21.75 12.52
N PRO A 252 -4.64 20.90 13.04
CA PRO A 252 -3.96 21.15 14.29
C PRO A 252 -2.78 22.14 14.13
N ASP A 253 -2.65 23.08 15.08
CA ASP A 253 -1.54 24.05 15.12
C ASP A 253 -0.22 23.45 15.66
N THR A 254 -0.29 22.38 16.45
CA THR A 254 0.86 21.74 17.08
C THR A 254 0.88 20.23 16.80
N PRO A 255 2.07 19.62 16.72
CA PRO A 255 2.17 18.17 16.56
C PRO A 255 1.57 17.48 17.79
N GLU A 256 1.23 16.20 17.67
CA GLU A 256 0.76 15.42 18.81
C GLU A 256 1.90 15.31 19.83
N GLU A 257 1.65 15.72 21.08
CA GLU A 257 2.60 15.48 22.17
C GLU A 257 2.57 13.98 22.46
N ASP A 258 3.71 13.30 22.26
CA ASP A 258 3.91 11.91 22.70
C ASP A 258 3.47 11.79 24.17
N LYS A 259 2.34 11.11 24.41
CA LYS A 259 1.83 10.79 25.75
C LYS A 259 2.19 9.38 26.16
#